data_AF-A0A438MKG2-F1
#
_entry.id   AF-A0A438MKG2-F1
#
_cell.length_a   1.000
_cell.length_b   1.000
_cell.length_c   1.000
_cell.angle_alpha   90.00
_cell.angle_beta   90.00
_cell.angle_gamma   90.00
#
_symmetry.space_group_name_H-M   'P 1'
#
loop_
_entity.id
_entity.type
_entity.pdbx_description
1 polymer ?
#
loop_
_entity_poly.entity_id
_entity_poly.type
_entity_poly.pdbx_seq_one_letter_code
_entity_poly.pdbx_strand_id
1 'polypeptide(L)'
;MNPELNVYDGVTDSVGGRMLNRRGILAGLAASPFIVALGAPAGTASAATRARSSGAGTAAETIVRGGARRWHGPFLGPGARLLLPAGVKAAPVEDYFTSPRLTRMAYVWPQMQALDGSMVDASIIPEHGAPSRVAVLSGFDNGWYELISREGKATRVAWDHREFPYLLFVGEFGATKDVGFMGKFFTLALEPFSRNPVFPHTPIR
;
A
#
# COMPACT_ATOMS: atom_id res chain seq x y z
N MET A 1 20.73 -36.92 -30.72
CA MET A 1 21.47 -38.00 -30.04
C MET A 1 21.43 -37.73 -28.56
N ASN A 2 21.09 -38.73 -27.75
CA ASN A 2 21.50 -38.79 -26.34
C ASN A 2 22.91 -39.45 -26.28
N PRO A 3 23.67 -39.36 -25.17
CA PRO A 3 23.42 -40.17 -23.96
C PRO A 3 23.39 -39.30 -22.66
N GLU A 4 22.87 -39.69 -21.49
CA GLU A 4 23.04 -40.93 -20.67
C GLU A 4 24.50 -41.11 -20.17
N LEU A 5 24.87 -41.52 -18.94
CA LEU A 5 24.26 -41.74 -17.58
C LEU A 5 25.40 -41.45 -16.53
N ASN A 6 25.34 -41.52 -15.19
CA ASN A 6 24.49 -42.03 -14.09
C ASN A 6 24.59 -40.98 -12.92
N VAL A 7 23.95 -40.99 -11.73
CA VAL A 7 23.20 -41.95 -10.86
C VAL A 7 24.04 -42.93 -10.02
N TYR A 8 24.43 -42.52 -8.80
CA TYR A 8 24.68 -43.28 -7.53
C TYR A 8 25.21 -42.27 -6.47
N ASP A 9 24.70 -42.03 -5.25
CA ASP A 9 23.83 -42.74 -4.26
C ASP A 9 24.58 -43.55 -3.18
N GLY A 10 24.08 -43.51 -1.92
CA GLY A 10 24.75 -43.92 -0.68
C GLY A 10 25.19 -42.72 0.20
N VAL A 11 24.73 -42.42 1.44
CA VAL A 11 24.07 -43.13 2.59
C VAL A 11 25.05 -43.60 3.68
N THR A 12 24.64 -43.46 4.96
CA THR A 12 25.31 -43.77 6.26
C THR A 12 26.42 -42.81 6.77
N ASP A 13 26.73 -42.74 8.07
CA ASP A 13 25.89 -42.61 9.29
C ASP A 13 26.78 -42.21 10.51
N SER A 14 26.15 -41.85 11.63
CA SER A 14 26.57 -42.11 13.03
C SER A 14 27.64 -41.24 13.75
N VAL A 15 27.22 -40.75 14.93
CA VAL A 15 27.93 -40.69 16.23
C VAL A 15 29.21 -39.82 16.39
N GLY A 16 29.19 -38.96 17.42
CA GLY A 16 30.38 -38.30 17.98
C GLY A 16 30.09 -37.01 18.75
N GLY A 17 29.69 -37.10 20.02
CA GLY A 17 29.21 -35.95 20.80
C GLY A 17 30.27 -35.17 21.58
N ARG A 18 29.95 -33.93 21.98
CA ARG A 18 30.64 -33.22 23.08
C ARG A 18 29.69 -32.28 23.83
N MET A 19 29.73 -32.34 25.16
CA MET A 19 29.00 -31.40 26.03
C MET A 19 29.57 -29.99 25.93
N LEU A 20 28.72 -28.97 26.03
CA LEU A 20 29.07 -27.69 26.64
C LEU A 20 27.83 -27.00 27.22
N ASN A 21 27.67 -27.08 28.55
CA ASN A 21 26.65 -26.34 29.29
C ASN A 21 26.97 -24.83 29.28
N ARG A 22 26.03 -23.99 28.85
CA ARG A 22 25.93 -22.59 29.29
C ARG A 22 24.49 -22.12 29.36
N ARG A 23 24.14 -21.44 30.45
CA ARG A 23 22.81 -20.86 30.69
C ARG A 23 22.59 -19.67 29.75
N GLY A 24 21.46 -19.62 29.06
CA GLY A 24 21.08 -18.53 28.15
C GLY A 24 19.58 -18.26 28.22
N ILE A 25 19.21 -17.07 28.67
CA ILE A 25 17.82 -16.63 28.88
C ILE A 25 17.14 -16.40 27.53
N LEU A 26 15.96 -16.99 27.31
CA LEU A 26 14.74 -16.29 26.84
C LEU A 26 13.56 -17.28 26.69
N ALA A 27 12.33 -16.78 26.85
CA ALA A 27 11.12 -17.58 26.82
C ALA A 27 10.38 -17.49 25.47
N GLY A 28 9.80 -18.61 25.04
CA GLY A 28 8.58 -18.63 24.22
C GLY A 28 8.67 -18.09 22.80
N LEU A 29 9.41 -18.77 21.90
CA LEU A 29 8.97 -18.81 20.50
C LEU A 29 7.70 -19.68 20.41
N ALA A 30 6.53 -19.05 20.41
CA ALA A 30 5.30 -19.71 20.00
C ALA A 30 5.35 -19.94 18.47
N ALA A 31 5.01 -21.15 18.02
CA ALA A 31 5.17 -21.53 16.62
C ALA A 31 4.24 -20.74 15.68
N SER A 32 4.79 -20.16 14.62
CA SER A 32 4.01 -19.63 13.49
C SER A 32 3.40 -20.79 12.69
N PRO A 33 2.07 -20.89 12.55
CA PRO A 33 1.47 -21.86 11.66
C PRO A 33 1.68 -21.44 10.19
N PHE A 34 2.68 -22.02 9.54
CA PHE A 34 2.75 -22.04 8.07
C PHE A 34 1.59 -22.88 7.54
N ILE A 35 0.60 -22.25 6.93
CA ILE A 35 -0.39 -22.94 6.09
C ILE A 35 -0.03 -22.66 4.64
N VAL A 36 0.57 -23.65 3.98
CA VAL A 36 0.70 -23.69 2.53
C VAL A 36 -0.61 -24.23 1.97
N ALA A 37 -1.32 -23.42 1.19
CA ALA A 37 -2.51 -23.85 0.45
C ALA A 37 -2.19 -23.92 -1.05
N LEU A 38 -2.12 -25.15 -1.58
CA LEU A 38 -2.00 -25.42 -3.02
C LEU A 38 -3.39 -25.78 -3.58
N GLY A 39 -3.80 -25.10 -4.67
CA GLY A 39 -4.82 -25.63 -5.59
C GLY A 39 -6.17 -24.89 -5.70
N ALA A 40 -6.20 -23.84 -6.52
CA ALA A 40 -7.32 -23.43 -7.40
C ALA A 40 -8.73 -23.10 -6.81
N PRO A 41 -9.66 -22.57 -7.62
CA PRO A 41 -9.50 -21.77 -8.84
C PRO A 41 -9.62 -20.26 -8.52
N ALA A 42 -10.06 -19.43 -9.46
CA ALA A 42 -10.13 -17.96 -9.31
C ALA A 42 -11.21 -17.49 -8.31
N GLY A 43 -10.88 -17.49 -7.02
CA GLY A 43 -11.66 -16.88 -5.94
C GLY A 43 -11.05 -15.57 -5.43
N THR A 44 -11.89 -14.64 -4.97
CA THR A 44 -11.47 -13.34 -4.43
C THR A 44 -10.77 -13.50 -3.08
N ALA A 45 -9.44 -13.59 -3.08
CA ALA A 45 -8.64 -13.78 -1.87
C ALA A 45 -8.69 -12.54 -0.96
N SER A 46 -9.61 -12.54 0.01
CA SER A 46 -9.74 -11.50 1.03
C SER A 46 -8.87 -11.80 2.24
N ALA A 47 -8.02 -10.84 2.63
CA ALA A 47 -7.17 -10.93 3.81
C ALA A 47 -7.39 -9.68 4.69
N ALA A 48 -8.00 -9.88 5.87
CA ALA A 48 -8.34 -8.80 6.79
C ALA A 48 -7.30 -8.64 7.90
N THR A 49 -6.51 -7.56 7.86
CA THR A 49 -5.56 -7.20 8.93
C THR A 49 -6.21 -6.26 9.93
N ARG A 50 -6.57 -6.75 11.11
CA ARG A 50 -7.06 -5.91 12.21
C ARG A 50 -5.89 -5.33 13.01
N ALA A 51 -5.75 -4.01 13.02
CA ALA A 51 -4.80 -3.33 13.89
C ALA A 51 -5.15 -3.53 15.38
N ARG A 52 -4.14 -3.55 16.25
CA ARG A 52 -4.31 -3.42 17.71
C ARG A 52 -3.53 -2.19 18.17
N SER A 53 -4.16 -1.33 18.95
CA SER A 53 -3.47 -0.24 19.64
C SER A 53 -2.69 -0.77 20.85
N SER A 54 -1.57 -0.11 21.17
CA SER A 54 -0.75 -0.41 22.34
C SER A 54 -0.29 0.89 23.01
N GLY A 55 -0.42 0.95 24.33
CA GLY A 55 -0.01 2.10 25.15
C GLY A 55 -1.14 3.10 25.45
N ALA A 56 -1.21 3.55 26.70
CA ALA A 56 -2.15 4.57 27.14
C ALA A 56 -1.54 5.97 26.99
N GLY A 57 -2.08 6.75 26.06
CA GLY A 57 -1.96 8.21 26.02
C GLY A 57 -3.32 8.87 26.24
N THR A 58 -3.36 10.19 26.37
CA THR A 58 -4.61 10.96 26.46
C THR A 58 -5.44 10.78 25.19
N ALA A 59 -6.49 9.96 25.28
CA ALA A 59 -7.19 9.34 24.13
C ALA A 59 -7.89 10.31 23.16
N ALA A 60 -7.86 11.62 23.42
CA ALA A 60 -8.42 12.64 22.53
C ALA A 60 -7.55 12.90 21.29
N GLU A 61 -6.22 12.84 21.39
CA GLU A 61 -5.33 13.45 20.39
C GLU A 61 -4.57 12.46 19.48
N THR A 62 -4.46 11.18 19.87
CA THR A 62 -3.67 10.21 19.11
C THR A 62 -4.27 9.92 17.72
N ILE A 63 -3.51 10.21 16.67
CA ILE A 63 -3.83 9.78 15.30
C ILE A 63 -3.46 8.29 15.17
N VAL A 64 -4.42 7.45 14.80
CA VAL A 64 -4.24 6.00 14.63
C VAL A 64 -4.13 5.65 13.16
N ARG A 65 -3.17 4.79 12.82
CA ARG A 65 -2.90 4.26 11.47
C ARG A 65 -3.61 2.92 11.26
N GLY A 66 -4.25 2.76 10.11
CA GLY A 66 -4.79 1.49 9.63
C GLY A 66 -3.74 0.63 8.93
N GLY A 67 -4.18 -0.44 8.27
CA GLY A 67 -3.29 -1.30 7.49
C GLY A 67 -2.82 -0.61 6.20
N ALA A 68 -1.61 -0.05 6.20
CA ALA A 68 -0.99 0.51 4.99
C ALA A 68 -0.73 -0.58 3.94
N ARG A 69 -1.13 -0.31 2.69
CA ARG A 69 -0.81 -1.16 1.53
C ARG A 69 0.05 -0.39 0.55
N ARG A 70 1.11 -1.02 0.06
CA ARG A 70 1.95 -0.51 -1.04
C ARG A 70 1.75 -1.35 -2.29
N TRP A 71 1.81 -0.68 -3.44
CA TRP A 71 1.60 -1.25 -4.76
C TRP A 71 2.79 -0.90 -5.65
N HIS A 72 3.25 -1.88 -6.42
CA HIS A 72 4.44 -1.82 -7.27
C HIS A 72 4.20 -2.63 -8.55
N GLY A 73 5.10 -2.52 -9.52
CA GLY A 73 5.11 -3.42 -10.68
C GLY A 73 5.23 -4.91 -10.26
N PRO A 74 4.67 -5.85 -11.04
CA PRO A 74 3.99 -5.64 -12.31
C PRO A 74 2.48 -5.29 -12.19
N PHE A 75 1.91 -5.20 -10.98
CA PHE A 75 0.47 -4.93 -10.81
C PHE A 75 0.14 -3.43 -10.93
N LEU A 76 1.00 -2.57 -10.39
CA LEU A 76 0.96 -1.13 -10.60
C LEU A 76 1.80 -0.77 -11.84
N GLY A 77 1.17 -0.11 -12.82
CA GLY A 77 1.81 0.39 -14.02
C GLY A 77 0.97 1.52 -14.65
N PRO A 78 1.49 2.24 -15.66
CA PRO A 78 0.73 3.28 -16.34
C PRO A 78 -0.60 2.78 -16.91
N GLY A 79 -1.66 3.59 -16.76
CA GLY A 79 -3.01 3.23 -17.18
C GLY A 79 -3.78 2.32 -16.22
N ALA A 80 -3.16 1.83 -15.13
CA ALA A 80 -3.90 1.26 -14.00
C ALA A 80 -4.84 2.31 -13.37
N ARG A 81 -5.90 1.87 -12.68
CA ARG A 81 -6.95 2.75 -12.14
C ARG A 81 -7.27 2.48 -10.68
N LEU A 82 -7.35 3.55 -9.87
CA LEU A 82 -7.81 3.52 -8.48
C LEU A 82 -9.29 3.94 -8.40
N LEU A 83 -10.18 2.97 -8.18
CA LEU A 83 -11.59 3.23 -7.91
C LEU A 83 -11.84 3.41 -6.41
N LEU A 84 -12.73 4.35 -6.08
CA LEU A 84 -13.21 4.68 -4.74
C LEU A 84 -14.75 4.77 -4.78
N PRO A 85 -15.45 4.77 -3.63
CA PRO A 85 -16.86 5.10 -3.55
C PRO A 85 -17.20 6.47 -4.17
N ALA A 86 -18.43 6.63 -4.61
CA ALA A 86 -18.92 7.90 -5.16
C ALA A 86 -18.97 8.98 -4.07
N GLY A 87 -18.65 10.23 -4.44
CA GLY A 87 -18.69 11.37 -3.52
C GLY A 87 -17.48 11.51 -2.57
N VAL A 88 -16.54 10.56 -2.58
CA VAL A 88 -15.25 10.70 -1.88
C VAL A 88 -14.53 11.97 -2.33
N LYS A 89 -13.98 12.71 -1.37
CA LYS A 89 -13.29 13.99 -1.58
C LYS A 89 -11.79 13.84 -1.48
N ALA A 90 -11.06 14.46 -2.39
CA ALA A 90 -9.61 14.50 -2.43
C ALA A 90 -9.11 15.92 -2.17
N ALA A 91 -8.34 16.11 -1.09
CA ALA A 91 -7.61 17.33 -0.82
C ALA A 91 -6.12 17.11 -1.11
N PRO A 92 -5.52 17.80 -2.10
CA PRO A 92 -4.07 17.81 -2.29
C PRO A 92 -3.34 18.24 -1.02
N VAL A 93 -2.29 17.51 -0.68
CA VAL A 93 -1.43 17.81 0.48
C VAL A 93 -0.37 18.82 0.07
N GLU A 94 0.46 18.44 -0.89
CA GLU A 94 1.43 19.29 -1.54
C GLU A 94 1.83 18.71 -2.90
N ASP A 95 1.78 19.53 -3.96
CA ASP A 95 2.28 19.16 -5.29
C ASP A 95 3.80 19.32 -5.29
N TYR A 96 4.54 18.22 -5.17
CA TYR A 96 5.98 18.35 -4.93
C TYR A 96 6.74 18.80 -6.19
N PHE A 97 6.46 18.25 -7.40
CA PHE A 97 7.16 18.67 -8.62
C PHE A 97 6.36 18.64 -9.94
N THR A 98 6.55 19.72 -10.71
CA THR A 98 6.16 19.92 -12.13
C THR A 98 4.68 20.04 -12.47
N SER A 99 4.42 20.84 -13.52
CA SER A 99 3.09 21.34 -13.90
C SER A 99 2.17 20.30 -14.59
N PRO A 100 0.85 20.52 -14.56
CA PRO A 100 0.16 21.59 -13.84
C PRO A 100 -0.09 21.19 -12.37
N ARG A 101 0.28 22.10 -11.44
CA ARG A 101 0.03 21.95 -9.99
C ARG A 101 -1.47 21.83 -9.74
N LEU A 102 -1.91 21.20 -8.66
CA LEU A 102 -3.32 21.17 -8.28
C LEU A 102 -3.72 22.42 -7.48
N THR A 103 -5.00 22.77 -7.55
CA THR A 103 -5.60 23.73 -6.63
C THR A 103 -5.65 23.11 -5.22
N ARG A 104 -5.29 23.86 -4.16
CA ARG A 104 -5.37 23.40 -2.75
C ARG A 104 -6.81 23.31 -2.20
N MET A 105 -7.81 23.09 -3.06
CA MET A 105 -9.21 22.89 -2.70
C MET A 105 -9.56 21.40 -2.63
N ALA A 106 -10.69 21.06 -2.01
CA ALA A 106 -11.22 19.70 -2.03
C ALA A 106 -11.96 19.43 -3.35
N TYR A 107 -11.63 18.31 -4.00
CA TYR A 107 -12.24 17.87 -5.27
C TYR A 107 -13.06 16.60 -5.07
N VAL A 108 -14.14 16.43 -5.83
CA VAL A 108 -14.88 15.16 -5.88
C VAL A 108 -14.09 14.18 -6.74
N TRP A 109 -13.70 13.04 -6.15
CA TRP A 109 -12.90 12.03 -6.85
C TRP A 109 -13.66 11.44 -8.06
N PRO A 110 -12.99 11.20 -9.20
CA PRO A 110 -11.55 11.37 -9.45
C PRO A 110 -11.18 12.69 -10.13
N GLN A 111 -12.12 13.62 -10.35
CA GLN A 111 -11.93 14.78 -11.21
C GLN A 111 -11.34 15.96 -10.43
N MET A 112 -10.03 16.18 -10.60
CA MET A 112 -9.29 17.25 -9.91
C MET A 112 -8.92 18.37 -10.89
N GLN A 113 -8.98 19.62 -10.46
CA GLN A 113 -8.59 20.76 -11.30
C GLN A 113 -7.15 21.20 -11.00
N ALA A 114 -6.39 21.43 -12.06
CA ALA A 114 -5.03 21.97 -12.00
C ALA A 114 -5.00 23.50 -12.20
N LEU A 115 -3.87 24.14 -11.86
CA LEU A 115 -3.73 25.61 -11.83
C LEU A 115 -3.74 26.27 -13.22
N ASP A 116 -3.60 25.50 -14.30
CA ASP A 116 -3.84 25.97 -15.68
C ASP A 116 -5.34 25.91 -16.06
N GLY A 117 -6.20 25.50 -15.12
CA GLY A 117 -7.64 25.32 -15.30
C GLY A 117 -8.04 23.94 -15.84
N SER A 118 -7.08 23.09 -16.24
CA SER A 118 -7.36 21.77 -16.82
C SER A 118 -7.94 20.79 -15.78
N MET A 119 -8.75 19.84 -16.27
CA MET A 119 -9.30 18.74 -15.46
C MET A 119 -8.45 17.48 -15.65
N VAL A 120 -8.08 16.85 -14.53
CA VAL A 120 -7.26 15.65 -14.46
C VAL A 120 -8.05 14.53 -13.81
N ASP A 121 -8.14 13.38 -14.48
CA ASP A 121 -8.63 12.14 -13.87
C ASP A 121 -7.53 11.55 -12.98
N ALA A 122 -7.62 11.82 -11.68
CA ALA A 122 -6.66 11.38 -10.69
C ALA A 122 -6.73 9.86 -10.40
N SER A 123 -7.78 9.16 -10.87
CA SER A 123 -7.84 7.69 -10.75
C SER A 123 -6.79 6.99 -11.61
N ILE A 124 -6.36 7.63 -12.70
CA ILE A 124 -5.43 7.04 -13.66
C ILE A 124 -3.99 7.20 -13.13
N ILE A 125 -3.33 6.04 -12.96
CA ILE A 125 -1.90 5.95 -12.68
C ILE A 125 -1.13 6.41 -13.92
N PRO A 126 -0.28 7.45 -13.82
CA PRO A 126 0.34 8.09 -14.97
C PRO A 126 1.53 7.30 -15.52
N GLU A 127 2.10 7.79 -16.62
CA GLU A 127 3.34 7.30 -17.20
C GLU A 127 4.56 7.49 -16.27
N HIS A 128 5.64 6.76 -16.54
CA HIS A 128 6.90 6.90 -15.81
C HIS A 128 7.51 8.31 -15.99
N GLY A 129 8.05 8.87 -14.91
CA GLY A 129 8.58 10.23 -14.85
C GLY A 129 7.53 11.30 -14.50
N ALA A 130 6.26 10.92 -14.33
CA ALA A 130 5.20 11.85 -13.99
C ALA A 130 5.27 12.35 -12.52
N PRO A 131 4.76 13.57 -12.24
CA PRO A 131 4.71 14.17 -10.91
C PRO A 131 4.28 13.22 -9.77
N SER A 132 5.01 13.26 -8.66
CA SER A 132 4.58 12.70 -7.38
C SER A 132 3.25 13.32 -6.96
N ARG A 133 2.31 12.52 -6.45
CA ARG A 133 0.97 12.96 -6.03
C ARG A 133 0.74 12.58 -4.57
N VAL A 134 0.41 13.55 -3.71
CA VAL A 134 0.04 13.32 -2.31
C VAL A 134 -1.30 13.97 -2.01
N ALA A 135 -2.26 13.20 -1.52
CA ALA A 135 -3.61 13.68 -1.20
C ALA A 135 -4.18 12.98 0.04
N VAL A 136 -5.00 13.69 0.81
CA VAL A 136 -5.88 13.08 1.82
C VAL A 136 -7.26 12.89 1.19
N LEU A 137 -7.70 11.65 1.15
CA LEU A 137 -9.03 11.23 0.70
C LEU A 137 -9.95 11.12 1.94
N SER A 138 -11.21 11.53 1.81
CA SER A 138 -12.17 11.58 2.92
C SER A 138 -13.62 11.55 2.43
N GLY A 139 -14.59 11.47 3.34
CA GLY A 139 -16.02 11.47 2.98
C GLY A 139 -16.54 10.11 2.49
N PHE A 140 -15.85 9.03 2.86
CA PHE A 140 -16.26 7.65 2.61
C PHE A 140 -17.59 7.33 3.33
N ASP A 141 -18.59 6.88 2.57
CA ASP A 141 -19.84 6.27 3.08
C ASP A 141 -19.64 4.77 3.39
N ASN A 142 -18.64 4.14 2.77
CA ASN A 142 -18.14 2.82 3.06
C ASN A 142 -16.62 2.76 2.79
N GLY A 143 -15.88 1.99 3.58
CA GLY A 143 -14.42 1.96 3.52
C GLY A 143 -13.90 0.91 2.55
N TRP A 144 -13.74 1.25 1.27
CA TRP A 144 -12.95 0.45 0.34
C TRP A 144 -12.25 1.29 -0.73
N TYR A 145 -11.25 0.70 -1.35
CA TYR A 145 -10.71 1.11 -2.65
C TYR A 145 -10.42 -0.13 -3.49
N GLU A 146 -10.39 0.02 -4.81
CA GLU A 146 -10.04 -1.05 -5.74
C GLU A 146 -8.99 -0.56 -6.73
N LEU A 147 -7.83 -1.22 -6.77
CA LEU A 147 -6.81 -0.95 -7.77
C LEU A 147 -6.95 -1.97 -8.89
N ILE A 148 -7.12 -1.49 -10.13
CA ILE A 148 -7.27 -2.30 -11.33
C ILE A 148 -6.02 -2.11 -12.19
N SER A 149 -5.31 -3.19 -12.52
CA SER A 149 -4.15 -3.14 -13.43
C SER A 149 -4.59 -2.81 -14.87
N ARG A 150 -3.64 -2.43 -15.73
CA ARG A 150 -3.92 -2.14 -17.15
C ARG A 150 -4.53 -3.33 -17.90
N GLU A 151 -4.25 -4.55 -17.45
CA GLU A 151 -4.78 -5.82 -17.97
C GLU A 151 -6.14 -6.21 -17.35
N GLY A 152 -6.78 -5.32 -16.58
CA GLY A 152 -8.09 -5.54 -15.97
C GLY A 152 -8.07 -6.36 -14.68
N LYS A 153 -6.90 -6.69 -14.11
CA LYS A 153 -6.82 -7.44 -12.84
C LYS A 153 -7.15 -6.50 -11.68
N ALA A 154 -8.28 -6.71 -11.02
CA ALA A 154 -8.68 -5.94 -9.85
C ALA A 154 -8.12 -6.51 -8.54
N THR A 155 -7.88 -5.65 -7.54
CA THR A 155 -7.78 -6.06 -6.13
C THR A 155 -8.39 -4.99 -5.24
N ARG A 156 -9.40 -5.39 -4.46
CA ARG A 156 -10.09 -4.54 -3.49
C ARG A 156 -9.46 -4.65 -2.11
N VAL A 157 -9.38 -3.53 -1.40
CA VAL A 157 -9.03 -3.47 0.02
C VAL A 157 -10.15 -2.73 0.74
N ALA A 158 -10.61 -3.25 1.88
CA ALA A 158 -11.69 -2.69 2.67
C ALA A 158 -11.30 -2.52 4.14
N TRP A 159 -11.91 -1.55 4.82
CA TRP A 159 -11.67 -1.18 6.22
C TRP A 159 -12.94 -0.55 6.84
N ASP A 160 -12.96 -0.38 8.16
CA ASP A 160 -14.04 0.39 8.79
C ASP A 160 -13.78 1.90 8.64
N HIS A 161 -14.54 2.55 7.75
CA HIS A 161 -14.50 4.00 7.54
C HIS A 161 -14.91 4.82 8.77
N ARG A 162 -15.54 4.23 9.79
CA ARG A 162 -15.91 4.91 11.03
C ARG A 162 -14.74 4.96 12.01
N GLU A 163 -13.92 3.92 12.04
CA GLU A 163 -12.63 3.92 12.75
C GLU A 163 -11.55 4.71 11.97
N PHE A 164 -11.58 4.66 10.63
CA PHE A 164 -10.59 5.31 9.75
C PHE A 164 -11.27 6.08 8.58
N PRO A 165 -11.84 7.28 8.84
CA PRO A 165 -12.56 8.09 7.84
C PRO A 165 -11.67 8.81 6.82
N TYR A 166 -10.35 8.71 6.96
CA TYR A 166 -9.37 9.29 6.04
C TYR A 166 -8.52 8.20 5.39
N LEU A 167 -8.13 8.39 4.14
CA LEU A 167 -7.18 7.53 3.42
C LEU A 167 -6.09 8.42 2.81
N LEU A 168 -4.83 8.21 3.22
CA LEU A 168 -3.69 8.93 2.65
C LEU A 168 -3.27 8.24 1.34
N PHE A 169 -3.26 9.02 0.26
CA PHE A 169 -2.69 8.64 -1.04
C PHE A 169 -1.27 9.20 -1.14
N VAL A 170 -0.29 8.33 -1.44
CA VAL A 170 1.09 8.74 -1.78
C VAL A 170 1.54 7.97 -3.03
N GLY A 171 1.56 8.66 -4.17
CA GLY A 171 2.08 8.14 -5.43
C GLY A 171 3.42 8.78 -5.79
N GLU A 172 4.43 7.95 -6.08
CA GLU A 172 5.68 8.38 -6.71
C GLU A 172 5.86 7.57 -7.99
N PHE A 173 5.96 8.27 -9.12
CA PHE A 173 5.90 7.68 -10.47
C PHE A 173 7.19 7.88 -11.25
N GLY A 174 8.30 8.18 -10.57
CA GLY A 174 9.64 8.30 -11.15
C GLY A 174 10.08 9.74 -11.43
N ALA A 175 9.35 10.74 -10.93
CA ALA A 175 9.73 12.15 -11.02
C ALA A 175 10.91 12.51 -10.12
N THR A 176 11.27 11.68 -9.13
CA THR A 176 12.50 11.79 -8.35
C THR A 176 13.72 11.93 -9.28
N LYS A 177 14.53 12.98 -9.10
CA LYS A 177 15.76 13.24 -9.89
C LYS A 177 17.07 13.10 -9.11
N ASP A 178 16.99 12.82 -7.81
CA ASP A 178 18.16 12.77 -6.94
C ASP A 178 19.15 11.67 -7.38
N VAL A 179 20.44 11.99 -7.28
CA VAL A 179 21.52 11.10 -7.71
C VAL A 179 21.46 9.80 -6.91
N GLY A 180 21.41 8.67 -7.63
CA GLY A 180 21.24 7.34 -7.03
C GLY A 180 19.78 6.88 -6.90
N PHE A 181 18.79 7.77 -7.02
CA PHE A 181 17.35 7.45 -6.94
C PHE A 181 16.55 7.78 -8.22
N MET A 182 17.13 8.59 -9.12
CA MET A 182 16.52 9.01 -10.39
C MET A 182 15.78 7.89 -11.13
N GLY A 183 14.47 8.06 -11.33
CA GLY A 183 13.60 7.12 -12.04
C GLY A 183 13.38 5.74 -11.39
N LYS A 184 13.94 5.46 -10.21
CA LYS A 184 13.88 4.10 -9.59
C LYS A 184 12.56 3.78 -8.89
N PHE A 185 11.77 4.78 -8.53
CA PHE A 185 10.55 4.61 -7.76
C PHE A 185 9.31 4.66 -8.66
N PHE A 186 8.55 3.55 -8.70
CA PHE A 186 7.19 3.53 -9.21
C PHE A 186 6.30 2.81 -8.20
N THR A 187 5.54 3.58 -7.43
CA THR A 187 4.89 3.11 -6.20
C THR A 187 3.63 3.92 -5.89
N LEU A 188 2.61 3.23 -5.36
CA LEU A 188 1.44 3.83 -4.75
C LEU A 188 1.26 3.25 -3.35
N ALA A 189 1.28 4.09 -2.32
CA ALA A 189 0.89 3.74 -0.96
C ALA A 189 -0.50 4.30 -0.64
N LEU A 190 -1.31 3.45 0.02
CA LEU A 190 -2.66 3.76 0.49
C LEU A 190 -2.76 3.32 1.95
N GLU A 191 -2.98 4.27 2.87
CA GLU A 191 -2.96 4.05 4.32
C GLU A 191 -4.15 4.74 5.00
N PRO A 192 -5.07 3.99 5.65
CA PRO A 192 -6.20 4.60 6.38
C PRO A 192 -5.75 5.28 7.68
N PHE A 193 -6.45 6.34 8.10
CA PHE A 193 -6.19 7.09 9.34
C PHE A 193 -7.48 7.48 10.08
N SER A 194 -7.44 7.46 11.42
CA SER A 194 -8.57 7.85 12.27
C SER A 194 -8.84 9.36 12.33
N ARG A 195 -7.85 10.17 11.97
CA ARG A 195 -7.89 11.64 11.87
C ARG A 195 -7.10 12.07 10.64
N ASN A 196 -7.34 13.28 10.13
CA ASN A 196 -6.57 13.84 9.03
C ASN A 196 -5.08 13.91 9.41
N PRO A 197 -4.17 13.16 8.76
CA PRO A 197 -2.76 13.06 9.18
C PRO A 197 -1.89 14.24 8.74
N VAL A 198 -2.45 15.17 7.95
CA VAL A 198 -1.75 16.33 7.39
C VAL A 198 -2.33 17.64 7.90
N PHE A 199 -3.67 17.77 7.87
CA PHE A 199 -4.38 18.97 8.32
C PHE A 199 -5.27 18.64 9.54
N PRO A 200 -4.70 18.36 10.72
CA PRO A 200 -5.44 17.82 11.87
C PRO A 200 -6.53 18.75 12.42
N HIS A 201 -6.50 20.03 12.07
CA HIS A 201 -7.50 21.04 12.48
C HIS A 201 -8.41 21.52 11.33
N THR A 202 -8.20 21.04 10.09
CA THR A 202 -8.96 21.46 8.92
C THR A 202 -9.90 20.33 8.47
N PRO A 203 -11.22 20.44 8.69
CA PRO A 203 -12.17 19.49 8.13
C PRO A 203 -12.21 19.64 6.61
N ILE A 204 -11.95 18.55 5.89
CA ILE A 204 -12.13 18.50 4.43
C ILE A 204 -13.64 18.49 4.16
N ARG A 205 -14.18 19.65 3.77
CA ARG A 205 -15.61 19.86 3.50
C ARG A 205 -15.94 19.72 2.02
#